data_AF-A0A1A9CUV8-F1
#
_entry.id   AF-A0A1A9CUV8-F1
#
_cell.length_a   1.000
_cell.length_b   1.000
_cell.length_c   1.000
_cell.angle_alpha   90.00
_cell.angle_beta   90.00
_cell.angle_gamma   90.00
#
_symmetry.space_group_name_H-M   'P 1'
#
loop_
_entity.id
_entity.type
_entity.pdbx_description
1 polymer ?
#
loop_
_entity_poly.entity_id
_entity_poly.type
_entity_poly.pdbx_seq_one_letter_code
_entity_poly.pdbx_strand_id
1 'polypeptide(L)' 'MPGRRWWLLIVLIETLIFCTVGYNLNGGRPSIPWALAGLACGALTVLVIIRAQKSPKK' A
#
# COMPACT_ATOMS: atom_id res chain seq x y z
N MET A 1 -15.10 -14.31 0.34
CA MET A 1 -13.67 -14.39 -0.02
C MET A 1 -12.83 -13.92 1.17
N PRO A 2 -12.16 -14.82 1.90
CA PRO A 2 -11.30 -14.47 3.05
C PRO A 2 -10.15 -13.49 2.72
N GLY A 3 -9.88 -13.22 1.44
CA GLY A 3 -8.84 -12.27 1.00
C GLY A 3 -9.13 -10.78 1.26
N ARG A 4 -10.39 -10.34 1.34
CA ARG A 4 -10.72 -8.91 1.53
C ARG A 4 -10.22 -8.35 2.86
N ARG A 5 -10.13 -9.18 3.90
CA ARG A 5 -9.67 -8.78 5.24
C ARG A 5 -8.20 -8.37 5.23
N TRP A 6 -7.40 -8.90 4.29
CA TRP A 6 -5.98 -8.60 4.17
C TRP A 6 -5.69 -7.38 3.29
N TRP A 7 -6.65 -6.93 2.47
CA TRP A 7 -6.43 -5.76 1.59
C TRP A 7 -6.12 -4.50 2.37
N LEU A 8 -6.88 -4.24 3.45
CA LEU A 8 -6.62 -3.08 4.31
C LEU A 8 -5.28 -3.18 5.01
N LEU A 9 -4.84 -4.38 5.38
CA LEU A 9 -3.53 -4.59 6.00
C LEU A 9 -2.40 -4.34 5.00
N ILE A 10 -2.55 -4.77 3.75
CA ILE A 10 -1.57 -4.48 2.68
C ILE A 10 -1.44 -2.97 2.49
N VAL A 11 -2.57 -2.27 2.34
CA VAL A 11 -2.58 -0.80 2.19
C VAL A 11 -1.95 -0.11 3.40
N LEU A 12 -2.30 -0.55 4.61
CA LEU A 12 -1.77 0.02 5.84
C LEU A 12 -0.25 -0.18 5.94
N ILE A 13 0.24 -1.39 5.68
CA ILE A 13 1.67 -1.70 5.74
C ILE A 13 2.45 -0.87 4.72
N GLU A 14 1.99 -0.80 3.47
CA GLU A 14 2.65 0.02 2.45
C GLU A 14 2.63 1.50 2.82
N THR A 15 1.51 1.99 3.33
CA THR A 15 1.39 3.38 3.82
C THR A 15 2.40 3.66 4.93
N LEU A 16 2.53 2.75 5.90
CA LEU A 16 3.50 2.89 6.99
C LEU A 16 4.94 2.88 6.48
N ILE A 17 5.29 1.99 5.55
CA ILE A 17 6.62 1.95 4.93
C ILE A 17 6.96 3.29 4.27
N PHE A 18 6.06 3.83 3.44
CA PHE A 18 6.26 5.11 2.79
C PHE A 18 6.35 6.27 3.80
N CYS A 19 5.52 6.25 4.86
CA CYS A 19 5.61 7.22 5.94
C CYS A 19 6.97 7.16 6.65
N THR A 20 7.50 5.97 6.95
CA THR A 20 8.81 5.80 7.58
C THR A 20 9.95 6.26 6.67
N VAL A 21 9.90 5.91 5.38
CA VAL A 21 10.87 6.37 4.38
C VAL A 21 10.82 7.90 4.26
N GLY A 22 9.63 8.45 4.11
CA GLY A 22 9.40 9.89 4.04
C GLY A 22 9.85 10.63 5.29
N TYR A 23 9.61 10.07 6.48
CA TYR A 23 10.05 10.65 7.75
C TYR A 23 11.59 10.77 7.80
N ASN A 24 12.31 9.72 7.39
CA ASN A 24 13.78 9.75 7.35
C ASN A 24 14.31 10.72 6.28
N LEU A 25 13.70 10.72 5.08
CA LEU A 25 14.10 11.64 4.00
C LEU A 25 13.76 13.10 4.28
N ASN A 26 12.74 13.36 5.10
CA ASN A 26 12.27 14.70 5.46
C ASN A 26 12.87 15.19 6.79
N GLY A 27 14.01 14.63 7.21
CA GLY A 27 14.76 15.09 8.39
C GLY A 27 14.02 14.89 9.71
N GLY A 28 13.27 13.81 9.84
CA GLY A 28 12.49 13.50 11.05
C GLY A 28 11.18 14.27 11.16
N ARG A 29 10.65 14.78 10.04
CA ARG A 29 9.36 15.47 9.99
C ARG A 29 8.32 14.63 9.26
N PRO A 30 7.10 14.49 9.81
CA PRO A 30 6.02 13.81 9.11
C PRO A 30 5.72 14.52 7.79
N SER A 31 5.39 13.73 6.76
CA SER A 31 5.18 14.25 5.41
C SER A 31 3.91 13.66 4.80
N ILE A 32 2.93 14.53 4.57
CA ILE A 32 1.62 14.17 3.98
C ILE A 32 1.77 13.58 2.56
N PRO A 33 2.62 14.13 1.67
CA PRO A 33 2.84 13.54 0.34
C PRO A 33 3.26 12.06 0.38
N TRP A 34 4.10 11.68 1.34
CA TRP A 34 4.55 10.30 1.49
C TRP A 34 3.41 9.38 1.97
N ALA A 35 2.57 9.85 2.89
CA ALA A 35 1.38 9.11 3.31
C ALA A 35 0.41 8.87 2.13
N LEU A 36 0.16 9.89 1.31
CA LEU A 36 -0.68 9.76 0.11
C LEU A 36 -0.07 8.83 -0.93
N ALA A 37 1.24 8.90 -1.14
CA ALA A 37 1.95 7.99 -2.04
C ALA A 37 1.84 6.53 -1.59
N GLY A 38 2.01 6.25 -0.29
CA GLY A 38 1.85 4.91 0.26
C GLY A 38 0.42 4.38 0.16
N LEU A 39 -0.58 5.25 0.34
CA LEU A 39 -1.99 4.88 0.19
C LEU A 39 -2.34 4.54 -1.27
N ALA A 40 -1.83 5.34 -2.22
CA ALA A 40 -1.98 5.08 -3.65
C ALA A 40 -1.25 3.79 -4.09
N CYS A 41 -0.05 3.55 -3.57
CA CYS A 41 0.71 2.33 -3.80
C CYS A 41 -0.06 1.11 -3.28
N GLY A 42 -0.55 1.18 -2.04
CA GLY A 42 -1.34 0.13 -1.40
C GLY A 42 -2.59 -0.25 -2.20
N ALA A 43 -3.31 0.76 -2.68
CA ALA A 43 -4.50 0.55 -3.49
C ALA A 43 -4.15 -0.14 -4.84
N LEU A 44 -3.05 0.28 -5.48
CA LEU A 44 -2.56 -0.36 -6.70
C LEU A 44 -2.14 -1.81 -6.48
N THR A 45 -1.42 -2.12 -5.40
CA THR A 45 -1.03 -3.49 -5.04
C THR A 45 -2.26 -4.38 -4.87
N VAL A 46 -3.27 -3.91 -4.14
CA VAL A 46 -4.53 -4.63 -3.98
C VAL A 46 -5.24 -4.84 -5.32
N LEU A 47 -5.29 -3.83 -6.20
CA LEU A 47 -5.87 -3.96 -7.54
C LEU A 47 -5.16 -5.01 -8.38
N VAL A 48 -3.81 -5.04 -8.34
CA VAL A 48 -3.00 -6.05 -9.05
C VAL A 48 -3.31 -7.45 -8.52
N ILE A 49 -3.37 -7.64 -7.20
CA ILE A 49 -3.72 -8.92 -6.58
C ILE A 49 -5.11 -9.38 -7.04
N ILE A 50 -6.11 -8.48 -7.02
CA ILE A 50 -7.47 -8.81 -7.48
C ILE A 50 -7.47 -9.24 -8.94
N ARG A 51 -6.71 -8.54 -9.80
CA ARG A 51 -6.61 -8.87 -11.23
C ARG A 51 -5.90 -10.21 -11.47
N ALA A 52 -4.85 -10.49 -10.70
CA ALA A 52 -4.14 -11.77 -10.73
C ALA A 52 -5.04 -12.93 -10.27
N GLN A 53 -5.84 -12.74 -9.22
CA GLN A 53 -6.80 -13.74 -8.75
C GLN A 53 -7.94 -13.99 -9.75
N LYS A 54 -8.35 -12.97 -10.50
CA LYS A 54 -9.37 -13.09 -11.55
C LYS A 54 -8.85 -13.66 -12.87
N SER A 55 -7.54 -13.67 -13.08
CA SER A 55 -6.90 -14.27 -14.25
C SER A 55 -6.35 -15.64 -13.85
N PRO A 56 -7.17 -16.71 -13.81
CA PRO A 56 -6.62 -18.03 -13.61
C PRO A 56 -5.63 -18.29 -14.75
N LYS A 57 -4.36 -18.53 -14.40
CA LYS A 57 -3.38 -19.05 -15.36
C LYS A 57 -4.00 -20.29 -16.01
N LYS A 58 -4.25 -20.21 -17.32
CA LYS A 58 -4.52 -21.37 -18.17
C LYS A 58 -3.25 -22.21 -18.31
#